data_AF-A0A0F8Y537-F1
#
_entry.id   AF-A0A0F8Y537-F1
#
_cell.length_a   1.000
_cell.length_b   1.000
_cell.length_c   1.000
_cell.angle_alpha   90.00
_cell.angle_beta   90.00
_cell.angle_gamma   90.00
#
_symmetry.space_group_name_H-M   'P 1'
#
loop_
_entity.id
_entity.type
_entity.pdbx_description
1 polymer ?
#
loop_
_entity_poly.entity_id
_entity_poly.type
_entity_poly.pdbx_seq_one_letter_code
_entity_poly.pdbx_strand_id
1 'polypeptide(L)'
;QRINVAFGRQYTRSGGSALDFYASQILYLAHTGEIKHTINKVKRSVGVNIRVKCTKNKVGLPFRSCSFPVLFGYGIEDVCASIDWLMENYQSGRTDLTQKELKSIRKDAEHSKLDDIDDIRETLAKHITEGWREVESSFLPQKRKYHK
;
A
#
# COMPACT_ATOMS: atom_id res chain seq x y z
N GLN A 1 12.58 -22.82 2.60
CA GLN A 1 13.54 -22.25 1.63
C GLN A 1 14.02 -23.37 0.74
N ARG A 2 14.24 -23.13 -0.55
CA ARG A 2 14.91 -24.13 -1.40
C ARG A 2 16.41 -23.95 -1.23
N ILE A 3 17.07 -24.98 -0.71
CA ILE A 3 18.53 -24.99 -0.52
C ILE A 3 19.15 -25.51 -1.84
N ASN A 4 20.26 -24.90 -2.29
CA ASN A 4 21.00 -25.22 -3.53
C ASN A 4 20.37 -24.80 -4.87
N VAL A 5 19.61 -23.70 -4.91
CA VAL A 5 19.11 -23.14 -6.17
C VAL A 5 19.98 -21.94 -6.60
N ALA A 6 20.66 -22.06 -7.74
CA ALA A 6 21.53 -21.00 -8.28
C ALA A 6 20.77 -19.83 -8.92
N PHE A 7 19.55 -20.06 -9.43
CA PHE A 7 18.75 -19.03 -10.11
C PHE A 7 17.25 -19.17 -9.81
N GLY A 8 16.56 -18.04 -9.70
CA GLY A 8 15.12 -17.97 -9.45
C GLY A 8 14.75 -17.65 -8.00
N ARG A 9 13.48 -17.87 -7.65
CA ARG A 9 12.94 -17.50 -6.33
C ARG A 9 13.42 -18.48 -5.25
N GLN A 10 14.22 -17.98 -4.30
CA GLN A 10 14.76 -18.76 -3.17
C GLN A 10 13.69 -19.17 -2.13
N TYR A 11 12.60 -18.40 -2.05
CA TYR A 11 11.49 -18.64 -1.13
C TYR A 11 10.39 -19.48 -1.77
N THR A 12 9.91 -20.50 -1.05
CA THR A 12 8.79 -21.37 -1.46
C THR A 12 7.81 -21.46 -0.31
N ARG A 13 6.51 -21.53 -0.62
CA ARG A 13 5.47 -21.72 0.39
C ARG A 13 5.38 -23.20 0.79
N SER A 14 4.93 -23.46 2.01
CA SER A 14 4.55 -24.80 2.44
C SER A 14 3.32 -25.30 1.65
N GLY A 15 3.13 -26.62 1.59
CA GLY A 15 1.98 -27.23 0.90
C GLY A 15 2.17 -27.55 -0.59
N GLY A 16 3.42 -27.47 -1.10
CA GLY A 16 3.73 -27.83 -2.49
C GLY A 16 3.22 -26.82 -3.52
N SER A 17 3.02 -27.27 -4.76
CA SER A 17 2.67 -26.38 -5.88
C SER A 17 1.17 -26.13 -6.04
N ALA A 18 0.31 -26.92 -5.39
CA ALA A 18 -1.14 -26.86 -5.60
C ALA A 18 -1.71 -25.47 -5.32
N LEU A 19 -1.31 -24.84 -4.21
CA LEU A 19 -1.77 -23.50 -3.83
C LEU A 19 -1.51 -22.45 -4.92
N ASP A 20 -0.38 -22.54 -5.61
CA ASP A 20 -0.03 -21.59 -6.68
C ASP A 20 -0.96 -21.71 -7.90
N PHE A 21 -1.59 -22.85 -8.14
CA PHE A 21 -2.56 -23.03 -9.22
C PHE A 21 -3.95 -22.53 -8.82
N TYR A 22 -4.42 -22.92 -7.62
CA TYR A 22 -5.77 -22.65 -7.14
C TYR A 22 -5.97 -21.21 -6.65
N ALA A 23 -4.95 -20.58 -6.06
CA ALA A 23 -5.10 -19.21 -5.57
C ALA A 23 -5.39 -18.21 -6.72
N SER A 24 -6.40 -17.37 -6.53
CA SER A 24 -6.75 -16.29 -7.48
C SER A 24 -5.79 -15.11 -7.37
N GLN A 25 -5.34 -14.82 -6.15
CA GLN A 25 -4.41 -13.74 -5.87
C GLN A 25 -3.30 -14.24 -4.95
N ILE A 26 -2.09 -13.75 -5.18
CA ILE A 26 -0.92 -14.11 -4.39
C ILE A 26 -0.08 -12.87 -4.14
N LEU A 27 0.03 -12.54 -2.85
CA LEU A 27 0.81 -11.41 -2.37
C LEU A 27 2.12 -11.90 -1.75
N TYR A 28 3.19 -11.18 -2.05
CA TYR A 28 4.48 -11.35 -1.40
C TYR A 28 4.75 -10.14 -0.52
N LEU A 29 4.80 -10.36 0.80
CA LEU A 29 5.11 -9.33 1.77
C LEU A 29 6.60 -9.39 2.10
N ALA A 30 7.26 -8.25 2.08
CA ALA A 30 8.66 -8.09 2.44
C ALA A 30 8.81 -7.00 3.50
N HIS A 31 9.56 -7.31 4.55
CA HIS A 31 9.97 -6.33 5.55
C HIS A 31 10.95 -5.34 4.91
N THR A 32 10.63 -4.05 4.92
CA THR A 32 11.45 -3.00 4.30
C THR A 32 12.23 -2.19 5.33
N GLY A 33 11.66 -1.95 6.51
CA GLY A 33 12.34 -1.19 7.57
C GLY A 33 11.57 -1.19 8.88
N GLU A 34 12.24 -0.82 9.97
CA GLU A 34 11.62 -0.73 11.30
C GLU A 34 11.24 0.72 11.62
N ILE A 35 10.08 0.92 12.23
CA ILE A 35 9.61 2.20 12.75
C ILE A 35 10.03 2.27 14.21
N LYS A 36 10.92 3.20 14.55
CA LYS A 36 11.47 3.36 15.90
C LYS A 36 11.05 4.71 16.47
N HIS A 37 10.53 4.69 17.69
CA HIS A 37 10.31 5.91 18.46
C HIS A 37 11.20 5.91 19.70
N THR A 38 11.65 7.10 20.08
CA THR A 38 12.43 7.28 21.30
C THR A 38 11.47 7.79 22.38
N ILE A 39 11.16 6.93 23.34
CA ILE A 39 10.34 7.30 24.50
C ILE A 39 11.29 7.26 25.71
N ASN A 40 11.34 8.35 26.48
CA ASN A 40 12.17 8.46 27.68
C ASN A 40 13.65 8.10 27.45
N LYS A 41 14.24 8.57 26.34
CA LYS A 41 15.62 8.29 25.90
C LYS A 41 15.91 6.82 25.53
N VAL A 42 14.92 5.94 25.51
CA VAL A 42 15.05 4.56 25.06
C VAL A 42 14.45 4.42 23.66
N LYS A 43 15.24 3.89 22.72
CA LYS A 43 14.78 3.56 21.36
C LYS A 43 13.99 2.25 21.41
N ARG A 44 12.71 2.27 21.05
CA ARG A 44 11.88 1.06 20.89
C ARG A 44 11.31 1.01 19.48
N SER A 45 11.23 -0.20 18.91
CA SER A 45 10.49 -0.43 17.67
C SER A 45 9.00 -0.42 17.98
N VAL A 46 8.28 0.49 17.33
CA VAL A 46 6.82 0.65 17.47
C VAL A 46 6.09 0.02 16.29
N GLY A 47 6.79 -0.24 15.19
CA GLY A 47 6.22 -0.92 14.04
C GLY A 47 7.24 -1.26 12.95
N VAL A 48 6.71 -1.63 11.79
CA VAL A 48 7.47 -2.10 10.62
C VAL A 48 6.85 -1.53 9.35
N ASN A 49 7.69 -1.11 8.41
CA ASN A 49 7.30 -0.82 7.04
C ASN A 49 7.33 -2.09 6.20
N ILE A 50 6.19 -2.45 5.61
CA ILE A 50 6.03 -3.63 4.77
C ILE A 50 5.81 -3.19 3.32
N ARG A 51 6.50 -3.86 2.39
CA ARG A 51 6.25 -3.75 0.96
C ARG A 51 5.56 -5.02 0.48
N VAL A 52 4.43 -4.85 -0.18
CA VAL A 52 3.62 -5.94 -0.74
C VAL A 52 3.73 -5.91 -2.25
N LYS A 53 4.07 -7.04 -2.86
CA LYS A 53 4.07 -7.22 -4.32
C LYS A 53 3.02 -8.24 -4.71
N CYS A 54 2.15 -7.88 -5.64
CA CYS A 54 1.23 -8.83 -6.25
C CYS A 54 1.97 -9.69 -7.28
N THR A 55 2.18 -10.96 -6.93
CA THR A 55 2.89 -11.94 -7.78
C THR A 55 1.96 -12.65 -8.75
N LYS A 56 0.70 -12.85 -8.37
CA LYS A 56 -0.35 -13.42 -9.22
C LYS A 56 -1.64 -12.65 -8.96
N ASN A 57 -2.32 -12.25 -10.03
CA ASN A 57 -3.65 -11.67 -9.99
C ASN A 57 -4.47 -12.24 -11.16
N LYS A 58 -5.62 -12.89 -10.87
CA LYS A 58 -6.56 -13.36 -11.89
C LYS A 58 -7.73 -12.40 -12.14
N VAL A 59 -7.92 -11.38 -11.30
CA VAL A 59 -9.09 -10.50 -11.33
C VAL A 59 -8.78 -9.16 -12.01
N GLY A 60 -7.58 -8.62 -11.77
CA GLY A 60 -7.16 -7.34 -12.33
C GLY A 60 -5.74 -7.38 -12.90
N LEU A 61 -5.20 -6.20 -13.20
CA LEU A 61 -3.86 -6.08 -13.77
C LEU A 61 -2.80 -6.63 -12.79
N PRO A 62 -1.84 -7.45 -13.28
CA PRO A 62 -0.77 -8.00 -12.44
C PRO A 62 0.33 -6.97 -12.12
N PHE A 63 1.28 -7.37 -11.26
CA PHE A 63 2.52 -6.64 -10.93
C PHE A 63 2.38 -5.31 -10.18
N ARG A 64 1.23 -5.06 -9.56
CA ARG A 64 1.07 -3.95 -8.61
C ARG A 64 1.89 -4.18 -7.34
N SER A 65 2.42 -3.10 -6.77
CA SER A 65 3.04 -3.09 -5.45
C SER A 65 2.46 -1.99 -4.58
N CYS A 66 2.41 -2.24 -3.28
CA CYS A 66 1.96 -1.29 -2.26
C CYS A 66 2.97 -1.29 -1.11
N SER A 67 3.11 -0.17 -0.42
CA SER A 67 3.93 -0.04 0.78
C SER A 67 3.08 0.60 1.87
N PHE A 68 3.06 0.01 3.06
CA PHE A 68 2.34 0.58 4.19
C PHE A 68 3.05 0.27 5.52
N PRO A 69 2.95 1.18 6.51
CA PRO A 69 3.39 0.91 7.87
C PRO A 69 2.41 -0.01 8.61
N VAL A 70 2.95 -0.89 9.43
CA VAL A 70 2.21 -1.74 10.39
C VAL A 70 2.75 -1.44 11.79
N LEU A 71 1.88 -0.95 12.67
CA LEU A 71 2.23 -0.69 14.07
C LEU A 71 1.84 -1.86 14.97
N PHE A 72 2.66 -2.12 15.98
CA PHE A 72 2.43 -3.19 16.93
C PHE A 72 1.26 -2.85 17.85
N GLY A 73 0.30 -3.77 17.99
CA GLY A 73 -0.92 -3.59 18.80
C GLY A 73 -2.07 -2.86 18.09
N TYR A 74 -1.77 -2.03 17.07
CA TYR A 74 -2.80 -1.36 16.27
C TYR A 74 -3.11 -2.12 14.98
N GLY A 75 -2.09 -2.56 14.23
CA GLY A 75 -2.26 -3.19 12.93
C GLY A 75 -1.83 -2.27 11.78
N ILE A 76 -2.59 -2.26 10.69
CA ILE A 76 -2.26 -1.48 9.48
C ILE A 76 -2.66 -0.03 9.69
N GLU A 77 -1.71 0.88 9.44
CA GLU A 77 -1.93 2.33 9.51
C GLU A 77 -2.47 2.89 8.19
N ASP A 78 -3.78 2.75 8.01
CA ASP A 78 -4.47 3.11 6.76
C ASP A 78 -4.36 4.61 6.43
N VAL A 79 -4.50 5.50 7.42
CA VAL A 79 -4.47 6.95 7.21
C VAL A 79 -3.09 7.40 6.75
N CYS A 80 -2.03 6.95 7.43
CA CYS A 80 -0.67 7.28 7.03
C CYS A 80 -0.34 6.71 5.65
N ALA A 81 -0.73 5.45 5.37
CA ALA A 81 -0.53 4.83 4.06
C ALA A 81 -1.25 5.61 2.93
N SER A 82 -2.47 6.07 3.21
CA SER A 82 -3.29 6.87 2.30
C SER A 82 -2.63 8.21 1.97
N ILE A 83 -2.15 8.92 2.99
CA ILE A 83 -1.44 10.19 2.82
C ILE A 83 -0.11 10.00 2.09
N ASP A 84 0.65 8.96 2.44
CA ASP A 84 1.93 8.68 1.79
C ASP A 84 1.73 8.36 0.28
N TRP A 85 0.68 7.62 -0.07
CA TRP A 85 0.31 7.39 -1.47
C TRP A 85 -0.09 8.68 -2.20
N LEU A 86 -0.89 9.55 -1.57
CA LEU A 86 -1.27 10.83 -2.15
C LEU A 86 -0.06 11.75 -2.37
N MET A 87 0.88 11.78 -1.42
CA MET A 87 2.12 12.56 -1.55
C MET A 87 3.00 12.06 -2.70
N GLU A 88 3.09 10.75 -2.91
CA GLU A 88 3.85 10.16 -4.02
C GLU A 88 3.21 10.51 -5.38
N ASN A 89 1.88 10.41 -5.49
CA ASN A 89 1.16 10.70 -6.74
C ASN A 89 1.00 12.20 -7.02
N TYR A 90 1.06 13.07 -6.01
CA TYR A 90 1.02 14.53 -6.18
C TYR A 90 2.15 15.05 -7.07
N GLN A 91 3.34 14.43 -7.04
CA GLN A 91 4.46 14.82 -7.91
C GLN A 91 4.15 14.67 -9.40
N SER A 92 3.11 13.92 -9.75
CA SER A 92 2.61 13.75 -11.12
C SER A 92 1.57 14.80 -11.54
N GLY A 93 1.17 15.74 -10.66
CA GLY A 93 0.24 16.84 -10.94
C GLY A 93 -1.23 16.43 -11.10
N ARG A 94 -1.66 15.33 -10.46
CA ARG A 94 -2.96 14.68 -10.67
C ARG A 94 -3.95 14.79 -9.50
N THR A 95 -3.64 15.57 -8.47
CA THR A 95 -4.49 15.67 -7.27
C THR A 95 -4.78 17.12 -6.90
N ASP A 96 -6.01 17.38 -6.46
CA ASP A 96 -6.51 18.72 -6.10
C ASP A 96 -5.94 19.26 -4.78
N LEU A 97 -5.47 18.36 -3.90
CA LEU A 97 -4.95 18.69 -2.57
C LEU A 97 -3.48 19.14 -2.62
N THR A 98 -3.15 20.28 -2.03
CA THR A 98 -1.75 20.75 -1.97
C THR A 98 -0.91 19.97 -0.94
N GLN A 99 0.41 19.90 -1.17
CA GLN A 99 1.35 19.27 -0.23
C GLN A 99 1.29 19.86 1.20
N LYS A 100 0.86 21.11 1.35
CA LYS A 100 0.72 21.77 2.65
C LYS A 100 -0.49 21.22 3.41
N GLU A 101 -1.60 20.97 2.72
CA GLU A 101 -2.83 20.41 3.29
C GLU A 101 -2.63 18.95 3.70
N LEU A 102 -1.96 18.14 2.88
CA LEU A 102 -1.64 16.74 3.25
C LEU A 102 -0.75 16.66 4.51
N LYS A 103 0.18 17.62 4.67
CA LYS A 103 1.03 17.70 5.86
C LYS A 103 0.30 18.19 7.10
N SER A 104 -0.68 19.08 6.97
CA SER A 104 -1.53 19.47 8.10
C SER A 104 -2.42 18.31 8.52
N ILE A 105 -3.10 17.66 7.57
CA ILE A 105 -3.96 16.49 7.85
C ILE A 105 -3.18 15.39 8.57
N ARG A 106 -1.93 15.13 8.17
CA ARG A 106 -1.08 14.16 8.86
C ARG A 106 -0.83 14.52 10.33
N LYS A 107 -0.54 15.79 10.62
CA LYS A 107 -0.32 16.26 11.99
C LYS A 107 -1.60 16.22 12.81
N ASP A 108 -2.72 16.59 12.18
CA ASP A 108 -4.03 16.59 12.82
C ASP A 108 -4.43 15.15 13.19
N ALA A 109 -4.19 14.18 12.31
CA ALA A 109 -4.43 12.76 12.57
C ALA A 109 -3.59 12.18 13.72
N GLU A 110 -2.42 12.74 14.02
CA GLU A 110 -1.60 12.32 15.16
C GLU A 110 -2.13 12.83 16.52
N HIS A 111 -2.97 13.88 16.52
CA HIS A 111 -3.39 14.59 17.73
C HIS A 111 -4.92 14.56 17.98
N SER A 112 -5.71 14.08 17.02
CA SER A 112 -7.18 14.14 17.07
C SER A 112 -7.82 13.03 17.92
N LYS A 113 -9.09 13.25 18.28
CA LYS A 113 -9.92 12.26 18.99
C LYS A 113 -10.41 11.19 18.00
N LEU A 114 -10.85 10.04 18.53
CA LEU A 114 -11.25 8.87 17.73
C LEU A 114 -12.36 9.18 16.70
N ASP A 115 -13.34 10.01 17.07
CA ASP A 115 -14.49 10.33 16.19
C ASP A 115 -14.08 11.16 14.96
N ASP A 116 -13.07 12.02 15.06
CA ASP A 116 -12.59 12.85 13.95
C ASP A 116 -11.80 12.03 12.90
N ILE A 117 -11.27 10.87 13.31
CA ILE A 117 -10.44 10.02 12.44
C ILE A 117 -11.29 9.38 11.34
N ASP A 118 -12.53 9.01 11.63
CA ASP A 118 -13.38 8.33 10.65
C ASP A 118 -13.81 9.28 9.52
N ASP A 119 -14.11 10.54 9.83
CA ASP A 119 -14.39 11.57 8.82
C ASP A 119 -13.16 11.83 7.92
N ILE A 120 -11.97 11.88 8.52
CA ILE A 120 -10.70 12.01 7.78
C ILE A 120 -10.46 10.79 6.89
N ARG A 121 -10.76 9.58 7.36
CA ARG A 121 -10.64 8.37 6.55
C ARG A 121 -11.57 8.39 5.36
N GLU A 122 -12.83 8.77 5.54
CA GLU A 122 -13.79 8.81 4.45
C GLU A 122 -13.41 9.86 3.40
N THR A 123 -12.98 11.05 3.84
CA THR A 123 -12.53 12.10 2.92
C THR A 123 -11.30 11.67 2.13
N LEU A 124 -10.28 11.10 2.78
CA LEU A 124 -9.09 10.58 2.09
C LEU A 124 -9.44 9.44 1.12
N ALA A 125 -10.33 8.53 1.51
CA ALA A 125 -10.74 7.42 0.66
C ALA A 125 -11.41 7.87 -0.65
N LYS A 126 -12.23 8.94 -0.60
CA LYS A 126 -12.85 9.53 -1.80
C LYS A 126 -11.79 10.03 -2.77
N HIS A 127 -10.88 10.88 -2.31
CA HIS A 127 -9.80 11.44 -3.14
C HIS A 127 -8.88 10.34 -3.72
N ILE A 128 -8.55 9.32 -2.93
CA ILE A 128 -7.73 8.20 -3.40
C ILE A 128 -8.45 7.39 -4.46
N THR A 129 -9.74 7.12 -4.27
CA THR A 129 -10.53 6.35 -5.24
C THR A 129 -10.63 7.08 -6.57
N GLU A 130 -10.81 8.41 -6.54
CA GLU A 130 -10.81 9.26 -7.73
C GLU A 130 -9.46 9.24 -8.43
N GLY A 131 -8.37 9.52 -7.71
CA GLY A 131 -7.01 9.47 -8.27
C GLY A 131 -6.65 8.08 -8.81
N TRP A 132 -7.07 7.01 -8.15
CA TRP A 132 -6.85 5.65 -8.62
C TRP A 132 -7.62 5.34 -9.90
N ARG A 133 -8.89 5.78 -10.00
CA ARG A 133 -9.70 5.62 -11.22
C ARG A 133 -9.07 6.34 -12.41
N GLU A 134 -8.53 7.54 -12.21
CA GLU A 134 -7.80 8.25 -13.26
C GLU A 134 -6.59 7.46 -13.74
N VAL A 135 -5.78 6.97 -12.80
CA VAL A 135 -4.61 6.14 -13.10
C VAL A 135 -5.03 4.90 -13.89
N GLU A 136 -6.08 4.18 -13.44
CA GLU A 136 -6.58 3.01 -14.17
C GLU A 136 -7.11 3.35 -15.56
N SER A 137 -7.86 4.44 -15.70
CA SER A 137 -8.41 4.87 -16.98
C SER A 137 -7.30 5.18 -18.00
N SER A 138 -6.17 5.72 -17.55
CA SER A 138 -5.00 5.99 -18.38
C SER A 138 -4.34 4.72 -18.91
N PHE A 139 -4.38 3.62 -18.15
CA PHE A 139 -3.83 2.33 -18.58
C PHE A 139 -4.78 1.51 -19.47
N LEU A 140 -6.06 1.86 -19.53
CA LEU A 140 -7.00 1.18 -20.39
C LEU A 140 -6.75 1.54 -21.87
N PRO A 141 -6.82 0.58 -22.80
CA PRO A 141 -6.63 0.86 -24.21
C PRO A 141 -7.72 1.82 -24.72
N GLN A 142 -7.28 2.97 -25.26
CA GLN A 142 -8.14 4.04 -25.79
C GLN A 142 -9.05 3.59 -26.95
N LYS A 143 -8.63 2.55 -27.70
CA LYS A 143 -9.44 1.96 -28.78
C LYS A 143 -9.72 0.49 -28.49
N ARG A 144 -10.99 0.11 -28.56
CA ARG A 144 -11.39 -1.29 -28.68
C ARG A 144 -10.93 -1.81 -30.05
N LYS A 145 -10.19 -2.92 -30.06
CA LYS A 145 -9.71 -3.57 -31.30
C LYS A 145 -10.86 -3.98 -32.24
N TYR A 146 -12.06 -4.19 -31.69
CA TYR A 146 -13.27 -4.46 -32.44
C TYR A 146 -14.29 -3.35 -32.16
N HIS A 147 -14.77 -2.70 -33.22
CA HIS A 147 -16.00 -1.93 -33.17
C HIS A 147 -17.17 -2.91 -32.99
N LYS A 148 -17.97 -2.70 -31.95
CA LYS A 148 -19.40 -3.01 -32.00
C LYS A 148 -20.11 -1.71 -32.32
#